data_AF-A0A316W4C6-F1
#
_entry.id   AF-A0A316W4C6-F1
#
_cell.length_a   1.000
_cell.length_b   1.000
_cell.length_c   1.000
_cell.angle_alpha   90.00
_cell.angle_beta   90.00
_cell.angle_gamma   90.00
#
_symmetry.space_group_name_H-M   'P 1'
#
loop_
_entity.id
_entity.type
_entity.pdbx_description
1 polymer ?
#
loop_
_entity_poly.entity_id
_entity_poly.type
_entity_poly.pdbx_seq_one_letter_code
_entity_poly.pdbx_strand_id
1 'polypeptide(L)'
;MEDSLSNVASSCADQLNSYQRCILANQSNHGEACAEQKTALAICAADSVPLVRAVKTRCGPAIKGYDACLAKHEKSDDQTVTRECTPYLKRLYECTEAVKRDEDIKAGKGPAAHSVGTLSLEQGTK
;
A
#
# COMPACT_ATOMS: atom_id res chain seq x y z
N MET A 1 -5.21 8.30 9.82
CA MET A 1 -5.77 6.92 9.71
C MET A 1 -7.28 6.90 9.94
N GLU A 2 -7.86 7.86 10.67
CA GLU A 2 -9.29 7.92 10.96
C GLU A 2 -10.17 8.12 9.70
N ASP A 3 -9.75 8.99 8.77
CA ASP A 3 -10.46 9.21 7.50
C ASP A 3 -10.54 7.94 6.63
N SER A 4 -9.51 7.09 6.70
CA SER A 4 -9.48 5.84 5.94
C SER A 4 -10.51 4.84 6.46
N LEU A 5 -10.70 4.75 7.78
CA LEU A 5 -11.69 3.86 8.37
C LEU A 5 -13.12 4.36 8.10
N SER A 6 -13.34 5.67 8.16
CA SER A 6 -14.64 6.29 7.81
C SER A 6 -15.01 6.03 6.34
N ASN A 7 -14.06 6.24 5.42
CA ASN A 7 -14.26 5.98 3.99
C ASN A 7 -14.58 4.52 3.70
N VAL A 8 -13.92 3.59 4.39
CA VAL A 8 -14.21 2.15 4.24
C VAL A 8 -15.59 1.83 4.82
N ALA A 9 -15.93 2.35 5.99
CA ALA A 9 -17.23 2.10 6.62
C ALA A 9 -18.40 2.60 5.76
N SER A 10 -18.27 3.76 5.11
CA SER A 10 -19.29 4.31 4.22
C SER A 10 -19.32 3.64 2.84
N SER A 11 -18.16 3.28 2.28
CA SER A 11 -18.05 2.79 0.90
C SER A 11 -18.18 1.26 0.79
N CYS A 12 -17.95 0.53 1.88
CA CYS A 12 -17.89 -0.93 1.91
C CYS A 12 -18.89 -1.58 2.88
N ALA A 13 -20.00 -0.88 3.19
CA ALA A 13 -20.99 -1.33 4.16
C ALA A 13 -21.55 -2.73 3.83
N ASP A 14 -21.76 -3.03 2.55
CA ASP A 14 -22.29 -4.34 2.10
C ASP A 14 -21.30 -5.48 2.37
N GLN A 15 -20.02 -5.27 2.04
CA GLN A 15 -18.96 -6.26 2.27
C GLN A 15 -18.69 -6.44 3.76
N LEU A 16 -18.73 -5.36 4.54
CA LEU A 16 -18.64 -5.40 6.00
C LEU A 16 -19.77 -6.24 6.60
N ASN A 17 -21.01 -5.99 6.18
CA ASN A 17 -22.16 -6.72 6.69
C ASN A 17 -22.12 -8.20 6.25
N SER A 18 -21.73 -8.48 5.00
CA SER A 18 -21.58 -9.86 4.54
C SER A 18 -20.51 -10.63 5.31
N TYR A 19 -19.37 -10.01 5.61
CA TYR A 19 -18.32 -10.65 6.40
C TYR A 19 -18.77 -10.86 7.85
N GLN A 20 -19.39 -9.87 8.47
CA GLN A 20 -19.91 -9.97 9.84
C GLN A 20 -20.94 -11.10 9.97
N ARG A 21 -21.90 -11.21 9.05
CA ARG A 21 -22.89 -12.30 9.04
C ARG A 21 -22.22 -13.67 8.91
N CYS A 22 -21.18 -13.78 8.08
CA CYS A 22 -20.44 -15.02 7.93
C CYS A 22 -19.75 -15.44 9.23
N ILE A 23 -19.06 -14.51 9.92
CA ILE A 23 -18.40 -14.81 11.20
C ILE A 23 -19.40 -15.29 12.24
N LEU A 24 -20.55 -14.61 12.36
CA LEU A 24 -21.59 -14.96 13.32
C LEU A 24 -22.16 -16.36 13.07
N ALA A 25 -22.27 -16.77 11.81
CA ALA A 25 -22.72 -18.11 11.41
C ALA A 25 -21.64 -19.20 11.53
N ASN A 26 -20.35 -18.83 11.55
CA ASN A 26 -19.22 -19.77 11.46
C ASN A 26 -18.19 -19.55 12.59
N GLN A 27 -18.65 -19.40 13.84
CA GLN A 27 -17.80 -18.94 14.95
C GLN A 27 -16.54 -19.79 15.18
N SER A 28 -16.59 -21.10 14.96
CA SER A 28 -15.48 -22.03 15.19
C SER A 28 -14.47 -22.14 14.04
N ASN A 29 -14.84 -21.76 12.81
CA ASN A 29 -13.99 -21.95 11.62
C ASN A 29 -14.02 -20.76 10.62
N HIS A 30 -14.48 -19.58 11.06
CA HIS A 30 -14.65 -18.38 10.23
C HIS A 30 -13.40 -17.98 9.45
N GLY A 31 -12.19 -18.32 9.92
CA GLY A 31 -10.94 -18.04 9.21
C GLY A 31 -10.90 -18.66 7.80
N GLU A 32 -11.42 -19.87 7.65
CA GLU A 32 -11.52 -20.57 6.36
C GLU A 32 -12.90 -20.35 5.74
N ALA A 33 -13.97 -20.53 6.52
CA ALA A 33 -15.35 -20.46 6.03
C ALA A 33 -15.75 -19.08 5.49
N CYS A 34 -15.07 -18.01 5.92
CA CYS A 34 -15.35 -16.64 5.50
C CYS A 34 -14.21 -16.00 4.68
N ALA A 35 -13.31 -16.81 4.13
CA ALA A 35 -12.15 -16.32 3.38
C ALA A 35 -12.56 -15.47 2.16
N GLU A 36 -13.66 -15.83 1.50
CA GLU A 36 -14.20 -15.07 0.36
C GLU A 36 -14.70 -13.69 0.79
N GLN A 37 -15.56 -13.62 1.81
CA GLN A 37 -16.13 -12.35 2.30
C GLN A 37 -15.03 -11.46 2.89
N LYS A 38 -14.04 -12.05 3.55
CA LYS A 38 -12.83 -11.34 4.01
C LYS A 38 -12.08 -10.72 2.84
N THR A 39 -11.89 -11.47 1.75
CA THR A 39 -11.21 -11.00 0.55
C THR A 39 -11.99 -9.88 -0.14
N ALA A 40 -13.31 -10.04 -0.29
CA ALA A 40 -14.18 -9.03 -0.86
C ALA A 40 -14.14 -7.70 -0.08
N LEU A 41 -14.16 -7.79 1.25
CA LEU A 41 -14.01 -6.62 2.12
C LEU A 41 -12.64 -5.96 1.96
N ALA A 42 -11.56 -6.74 1.94
CA ALA A 42 -10.21 -6.23 1.77
C ALA A 42 -10.02 -5.51 0.41
N ILE A 43 -10.61 -6.04 -0.67
CA ILE A 43 -10.61 -5.41 -1.99
C ILE A 43 -11.33 -4.06 -1.94
N CYS A 44 -12.56 -4.04 -1.42
CA CYS A 44 -13.33 -2.81 -1.32
C CYS A 44 -12.60 -1.74 -0.48
N ALA A 45 -12.04 -2.14 0.66
CA ALA A 45 -11.32 -1.23 1.54
C ALA A 45 -10.10 -0.61 0.85
N ALA A 46 -9.31 -1.44 0.16
CA ALA A 46 -8.16 -0.98 -0.60
C ALA A 46 -8.54 -0.05 -1.76
N ASP A 47 -9.69 -0.29 -2.39
CA ASP A 47 -10.15 0.55 -3.49
C ASP A 47 -10.82 1.84 -2.99
N SER A 48 -11.32 1.90 -1.75
CA SER A 48 -11.97 3.08 -1.18
C SER A 48 -11.00 4.21 -0.80
N VAL A 49 -9.69 3.94 -0.78
CA VAL A 49 -8.66 4.95 -0.53
C VAL A 49 -8.00 5.32 -1.87
N PRO A 50 -8.21 6.55 -2.41
CA PRO A 50 -7.76 6.92 -3.76
C PRO A 50 -6.27 6.67 -4.02
N LEU A 51 -5.41 7.03 -3.07
CA LEU A 51 -3.97 6.80 -3.18
C LEU A 51 -3.64 5.30 -3.25
N VAL A 52 -4.27 4.47 -2.40
CA VAL A 52 -4.05 3.02 -2.40
C VAL A 52 -4.53 2.40 -3.71
N ARG A 53 -5.70 2.82 -4.21
CA ARG A 53 -6.21 2.41 -5.53
C ARG A 53 -5.20 2.77 -6.63
N ALA A 54 -4.73 4.01 -6.66
CA ALA A 54 -3.77 4.47 -7.66
C ALA A 54 -2.46 3.68 -7.62
N VAL A 55 -1.94 3.39 -6.42
CA VAL A 55 -0.73 2.58 -6.23
C VAL A 55 -0.96 1.15 -6.72
N LYS A 56 -2.06 0.50 -6.34
CA LYS A 56 -2.39 -0.86 -6.79
C LYS A 56 -2.50 -0.95 -8.31
N THR A 57 -3.15 0.02 -8.95
CA THR A 57 -3.31 0.06 -10.40
C THR A 57 -1.99 0.30 -11.12
N ARG A 58 -1.18 1.28 -10.66
CA ARG A 58 0.02 1.71 -11.39
C ARG A 58 1.27 0.91 -11.05
N CYS A 59 1.38 0.45 -9.80
CA CYS A 59 2.52 -0.31 -9.29
C CYS A 59 2.27 -1.82 -9.22
N GLY A 60 1.16 -2.32 -9.77
CA GLY A 60 0.81 -3.74 -9.78
C GLY A 60 1.95 -4.69 -10.17
N PRO A 61 2.73 -4.41 -11.24
CA PRO A 61 3.89 -5.23 -11.58
C PRO A 61 5.00 -5.22 -10.51
N ALA A 62 5.27 -4.07 -9.88
CA ALA A 62 6.29 -3.95 -8.84
C ALA A 62 5.85 -4.65 -7.54
N ILE A 63 4.57 -4.55 -7.17
CA ILE A 63 3.96 -5.28 -6.05
C ILE A 63 4.14 -6.78 -6.26
N LYS A 64 3.68 -7.30 -7.41
CA LYS A 64 3.81 -8.73 -7.75
C LYS A 64 5.25 -9.21 -7.76
N GLY A 65 6.19 -8.38 -8.23
CA GLY A 65 7.61 -8.71 -8.24
C GLY A 65 8.18 -8.88 -6.83
N TYR A 66 7.80 -8.00 -5.90
CA TYR A 66 8.21 -8.11 -4.51
C TYR A 66 7.56 -9.31 -3.82
N ASP A 67 6.25 -9.50 -3.98
CA ASP A 67 5.51 -10.65 -3.43
C ASP A 67 6.08 -11.98 -3.91
N ALA A 68 6.40 -12.08 -5.21
CA ALA A 68 7.01 -13.28 -5.78
C ALA A 68 8.41 -13.55 -5.21
N CYS A 69 9.19 -12.51 -4.91
CA CYS A 69 10.48 -12.68 -4.24
C CYS A 69 10.29 -13.23 -2.83
N LEU A 70 9.37 -12.64 -2.05
CA LEU A 70 9.08 -13.10 -0.69
C LEU A 70 8.60 -14.56 -0.68
N ALA A 71 7.66 -14.91 -1.57
CA ALA A 71 7.16 -16.28 -1.67
C ALA A 71 8.28 -17.29 -2.03
N LYS A 72 9.20 -16.90 -2.92
CA LYS A 72 10.36 -17.73 -3.28
C LYS A 72 11.31 -17.97 -2.10
N HIS A 73 11.39 -17.02 -1.17
CA HIS A 73 12.33 -17.03 -0.04
C HIS A 73 11.65 -17.22 1.33
N GLU A 74 10.38 -17.68 1.38
CA GLU A 74 9.57 -17.83 2.60
C GLU A 74 10.27 -18.64 3.71
N LYS A 75 11.10 -19.62 3.32
CA LYS A 75 11.83 -20.51 4.23
C LYS A 75 13.32 -20.15 4.39
N SER A 76 13.76 -19.06 3.79
CA SER A 76 15.15 -18.58 3.89
C SER A 76 15.32 -17.75 5.16
N ASP A 77 16.57 -17.54 5.57
CA ASP A 77 16.89 -16.61 6.65
C ASP A 77 16.70 -15.13 6.21
N ASP A 78 16.56 -14.24 7.21
CA ASP A 78 16.31 -12.81 6.99
C ASP A 78 17.42 -12.12 6.18
N GLN A 79 18.68 -12.56 6.28
CA GLN A 79 19.79 -11.98 5.53
C GLN A 79 19.65 -12.31 4.05
N THR A 80 19.27 -13.54 3.73
CA THR A 80 18.95 -13.96 2.36
C THR A 80 17.75 -13.19 1.82
N VAL A 81 16.65 -13.09 2.56
CA VAL A 81 15.47 -12.31 2.13
C VAL A 81 15.83 -10.85 1.90
N THR A 82 16.61 -10.25 2.79
CA THR A 82 17.06 -8.86 2.65
C THR A 82 17.89 -8.69 1.38
N ARG A 83 18.89 -9.54 1.15
CA ARG A 83 19.78 -9.43 -0.02
C ARG A 83 19.00 -9.62 -1.32
N GLU A 84 18.13 -10.62 -1.40
CA GLU A 84 17.44 -10.98 -2.64
C GLU A 84 16.21 -10.10 -2.93
N CYS A 85 15.48 -9.67 -1.90
CA CYS A 85 14.20 -8.97 -2.08
C CYS A 85 14.25 -7.44 -1.91
N THR A 86 15.31 -6.88 -1.31
CA THR A 86 15.47 -5.41 -1.22
C THR A 86 15.46 -4.70 -2.59
N PRO A 87 16.05 -5.25 -3.67
CA PRO A 87 15.96 -4.61 -5.00
C PRO A 87 14.53 -4.49 -5.52
N TYR A 88 13.67 -5.48 -5.24
CA TYR A 88 12.25 -5.45 -5.62
C TYR A 88 11.47 -4.47 -4.74
N LEU A 89 11.76 -4.44 -3.44
CA LEU A 89 11.20 -3.45 -2.51
C LEU A 89 11.54 -2.01 -2.94
N LYS A 90 12.79 -1.75 -3.36
CA LYS A 90 13.22 -0.44 -3.85
C LYS A 90 12.40 -0.01 -5.07
N ARG A 91 12.19 -0.90 -6.05
CA ARG A 91 11.36 -0.61 -7.23
C ARG A 91 9.91 -0.30 -6.85
N LEU A 92 9.35 -1.06 -5.90
CA LEU A 92 8.01 -0.80 -5.39
C LEU A 92 7.92 0.56 -4.69
N TYR A 93 8.90 0.90 -3.88
CA TYR A 93 9.00 2.19 -3.20
C TYR A 93 9.07 3.36 -4.20
N GLU A 94 9.96 3.28 -5.19
CA GLU A 94 10.11 4.31 -6.23
C GLU A 94 8.82 4.52 -7.02
N CYS A 95 8.11 3.43 -7.37
CA CYS A 95 6.82 3.52 -8.01
C CYS A 95 5.78 4.20 -7.12
N THR A 96 5.69 3.80 -5.85
CA THR A 96 4.73 4.35 -4.89
C THR A 96 4.94 5.86 -4.68
N GLU A 97 6.20 6.28 -4.56
CA GLU A 97 6.56 7.69 -4.43
C GLU A 97 6.21 8.50 -5.69
N ALA A 98 6.40 7.93 -6.87
CA ALA A 98 5.96 8.56 -8.11
C ALA A 98 4.43 8.71 -8.18
N VAL A 99 3.70 7.67 -7.80
CA VAL A 99 2.23 7.72 -7.75
C VAL A 99 1.75 8.79 -6.77
N LYS A 100 2.29 8.80 -5.56
CA LYS A 100 1.93 9.76 -4.54
C LYS A 100 2.13 11.20 -5.01
N ARG A 101 3.30 11.51 -5.60
CA ARG A 101 3.57 12.84 -6.17
C ARG A 101 2.53 13.25 -7.22
N ASP A 102 2.17 12.35 -8.13
CA ASP A 102 1.18 12.65 -9.15
C ASP A 102 -0.23 12.88 -8.57
N GLU A 103 -0.62 12.10 -7.56
CA GLU A 103 -1.91 12.26 -6.89
C GLU A 103 -1.97 13.55 -6.05
N ASP A 104 -0.86 13.94 -5.39
CA ASP A 104 -0.74 15.21 -4.67
C ASP A 104 -0.90 16.41 -5.64
N ILE A 105 -0.23 16.36 -6.80
CA ILE A 105 -0.36 17.39 -7.85
C ILE A 105 -1.82 17.50 -8.33
N LYS A 106 -2.49 16.38 -8.58
CA LYS A 106 -3.92 16.37 -8.98
C LYS A 106 -4.84 16.93 -7.90
N ALA A 107 -4.51 16.70 -6.64
CA ALA A 107 -5.26 17.22 -5.49
C ALA A 107 -4.99 18.71 -5.21
N GLY A 108 -4.19 19.39 -6.04
CA GLY A 108 -3.80 20.79 -5.83
C GLY A 108 -2.84 20.99 -4.65
N LYS A 109 -2.32 19.90 -4.08
CA LYS A 109 -1.23 19.94 -3.10
C LYS A 109 0.05 20.03 -3.94
N GLY A 110 0.51 21.26 -4.16
CA GLY A 110 1.73 21.51 -4.95
C GLY A 110 2.90 20.62 -4.51
N PRO A 111 3.88 20.37 -5.40
CA PRO A 111 4.95 19.42 -5.11
C PRO A 111 5.62 19.80 -3.79
N ALA A 112 5.65 18.86 -2.84
CA ALA A 112 6.51 18.99 -1.68
C ALA A 112 7.94 19.11 -2.22
N ALA A 113 8.43 20.34 -2.30
CA ALA A 113 9.81 20.63 -2.60
C ALA A 113 10.63 19.88 -1.54
N HIS A 114 11.25 18.76 -1.93
CA HIS A 114 12.40 18.26 -1.22
C HIS A 114 13.39 19.42 -1.22
N SER A 115 13.50 20.08 -0.08
CA SER A 115 14.54 21.05 0.22
C SER A 115 15.88 20.32 0.17
N VAL A 116 16.41 20.12 -1.03
CA VAL A 116 17.84 19.92 -1.23
C VAL A 116 18.44 21.25 -0.81
N GLY A 117 18.98 21.27 0.42
CA GLY A 117 19.64 22.43 1.00
C GLY A 117 20.64 22.97 -0.01
N THR A 118 20.35 24.18 -0.49
CA THR A 118 21.26 24.99 -1.27
C THR A 118 22.37 25.39 -0.30
N LEU A 119 23.48 24.64 -0.27
CA LEU A 119 24.71 25.15 0.33
C LEU A 119 25.15 26.33 -0.56
N SER A 120 24.82 27.53 -0.13
CA SER A 120 25.37 28.76 -0.70
C SER A 120 26.87 28.74 -0.51
N LEU A 121 27.57 28.76 -1.64
CA LEU A 121 29.00 28.98 -1.75
C LEU A 121 29.24 30.48 -1.47
N GLU A 122 29.42 30.85 -0.21
CA GLU A 122 29.86 32.21 0.14
C GLU A 122 31.38 32.29 0.01
N GLN A 123 31.81 32.80 -1.15
CA GLN A 123 33.16 33.28 -1.40
C GLN A 123 33.41 34.51 -0.51
N GLY A 124 34.34 34.38 0.43
CA GLY A 124 34.83 35.49 1.26
C GLY A 124 36.24 35.89 0.87
N THR A 125 36.36 36.84 -0.05
CA THR A 125 37.57 37.65 -0.27
C THR A 125 37.76 38.63 0.89
N LYS A 126 38.91 38.56 1.59
CA LYS A 126 39.78 39.71 1.89
C LYS A 126 41.12 39.26 2.44
#